data_AF-A0A953RDN8-F1
#
_entry.id   AF-A0A953RDN8-F1
#
_cell.length_a   1.000
_cell.length_b   1.000
_cell.length_c   1.000
_cell.angle_alpha   90.00
_cell.angle_beta   90.00
_cell.angle_gamma   90.00
#
_symmetry.space_group_name_H-M   'P 1'
#
loop_
_entity.id
_entity.type
_entity.pdbx_description
1 polymer ?
#
loop_
_entity_poly.entity_id
_entity_poly.type
_entity_poly.pdbx_seq_one_letter_code
_entity_poly.pdbx_strand_id
1 'polypeptide(L)'
;MIPVECEFESEVLAATLQGRWPDRVDADLRAHVAACAICSDVAAIAGVIEDAREEMSAYAVIPDSGRVWWLAQVRARREAAEAANRPMTAAQAIAFVCAVGLLGACFRAASTWFHSVLGRITSGMAGYDIDASLASATRLLAEHGALALAMAAVLFLVPAAVYLAMGRD
;
A
#
# COMPACT_ATOMS: atom_id res chain seq x y z
N MET A 1 -52.96 0.50 49.41
CA MET A 1 -51.90 0.70 48.41
C MET A 1 -51.29 -0.67 48.17
N ILE A 2 -51.33 -1.16 46.92
CA ILE A 2 -50.61 -2.39 46.57
C ILE A 2 -49.12 -1.99 46.57
N PRO A 3 -48.26 -2.65 47.35
CA PRO A 3 -46.83 -2.38 47.30
C PRO A 3 -46.36 -2.57 45.86
N VAL A 4 -45.61 -1.61 45.34
CA VAL A 4 -45.22 -1.55 43.92
C VAL A 4 -43.88 -2.26 43.67
N GLU A 5 -43.22 -2.71 44.74
CA GLU A 5 -41.88 -3.29 44.71
C GLU A 5 -41.77 -4.40 45.75
N CYS A 6 -41.01 -5.44 45.41
CA CYS A 6 -40.74 -6.58 46.28
C CYS A 6 -39.23 -6.75 46.48
N GLU A 7 -38.80 -7.01 47.72
CA GLU A 7 -37.37 -7.21 48.04
C GLU A 7 -36.74 -8.40 47.29
N PHE A 8 -37.53 -9.44 47.00
CA PHE A 8 -37.09 -10.65 46.31
C PHE A 8 -37.13 -10.55 44.78
N GLU A 9 -37.66 -9.46 44.22
CA GLU A 9 -37.83 -9.29 42.78
C GLU A 9 -36.51 -9.48 42.02
N SER A 10 -35.45 -8.82 42.49
CA SER A 10 -34.12 -8.91 41.88
C SER A 10 -33.52 -10.33 41.95
N GLU A 11 -33.80 -11.05 43.03
CA GLU A 11 -33.32 -12.42 43.23
C GLU A 11 -34.06 -13.41 42.31
N VAL A 12 -35.38 -13.26 42.19
CA VAL A 12 -36.22 -14.06 41.28
C VAL A 12 -35.83 -13.81 39.82
N LEU A 13 -35.61 -12.55 39.44
CA LEU A 13 -35.14 -12.20 38.10
C LEU A 13 -33.77 -12.83 37.81
N ALA A 14 -32.82 -12.71 38.74
CA ALA A 14 -31.50 -13.30 38.58
C ALA A 14 -31.55 -14.83 38.48
N ALA A 15 -32.39 -15.49 39.29
CA ALA A 15 -32.58 -16.93 39.23
C ALA A 15 -33.18 -17.38 37.88
N THR A 16 -34.07 -16.59 37.30
CA THR A 16 -34.68 -16.86 36.00
C THR A 16 -33.67 -16.70 34.86
N LEU A 17 -32.92 -15.60 34.83
CA LEU A 17 -31.87 -15.34 33.82
C LEU A 17 -30.70 -16.35 33.88
N GLN A 18 -30.50 -17.00 35.02
CA GLN A 18 -29.49 -18.05 35.20
C GLN A 18 -30.01 -19.46 34.86
N GLY A 19 -31.27 -19.60 34.42
CA GLY A 19 -31.90 -20.90 34.15
C GLY A 19 -32.04 -21.77 35.40
N ARG A 20 -32.10 -21.17 36.59
CA ARG A 20 -32.26 -21.90 37.86
C ARG A 20 -33.72 -22.07 38.27
N TRP A 21 -34.58 -21.16 37.84
CA TRP A 21 -36.01 -21.22 38.12
C TRP A 21 -36.70 -22.29 37.25
N PRO A 22 -37.66 -23.10 37.76
CA PRO A 22 -38.14 -23.20 39.15
C PRO A 22 -37.45 -24.30 39.98
N ASP A 23 -36.63 -25.15 39.35
CA ASP A 23 -36.17 -26.40 39.95
C ASP A 23 -34.92 -26.25 40.84
N ARG A 24 -34.06 -25.26 40.55
CA ARG A 24 -32.76 -25.03 41.22
C ARG A 24 -32.76 -23.76 42.07
N VAL A 25 -33.89 -23.48 42.72
CA VAL A 25 -34.06 -22.41 43.70
C VAL A 25 -34.58 -22.97 45.03
N ASP A 26 -34.29 -22.24 46.10
CA ASP A 26 -34.71 -22.61 47.46
C ASP A 26 -36.24 -22.66 47.58
N ALA A 27 -36.72 -23.54 48.46
CA ALA A 27 -38.15 -23.75 48.66
C ALA A 27 -38.87 -22.48 49.15
N ASP A 28 -38.19 -21.66 49.95
CA ASP A 28 -38.73 -20.41 50.49
C ASP A 28 -38.95 -19.36 49.39
N LEU A 29 -38.00 -19.23 48.45
CA LEU A 29 -38.14 -18.33 47.31
C LEU A 29 -39.27 -18.79 46.38
N ARG A 30 -39.41 -20.11 46.18
CA ARG A 30 -40.51 -20.69 45.39
C ARG A 30 -41.87 -20.43 46.04
N ALA A 31 -41.96 -20.60 47.37
CA ALA A 31 -43.16 -20.30 48.13
C ALA A 31 -43.51 -18.81 48.10
N HIS A 32 -42.50 -17.93 48.15
CA HIS A 32 -42.69 -16.49 48.03
C HIS A 32 -43.32 -16.11 46.67
N VAL A 33 -42.75 -16.58 45.56
CA VAL A 33 -43.25 -16.29 44.21
C VAL A 33 -44.68 -16.78 44.02
N ALA A 34 -45.05 -17.93 44.61
CA ALA A 34 -46.43 -18.42 44.58
C ALA A 34 -47.43 -17.51 45.32
N ALA A 35 -46.96 -16.72 46.29
CA ALA A 35 -47.79 -15.82 47.09
C ALA A 35 -47.71 -14.34 46.64
N CYS A 36 -46.66 -13.95 45.92
CA CYS A 36 -46.39 -12.57 45.54
C CYS A 36 -46.63 -12.35 44.04
N ALA A 37 -47.65 -11.56 43.70
CA ALA A 37 -48.02 -11.26 42.30
C ALA A 37 -46.86 -10.64 41.50
N ILE A 38 -46.08 -9.73 42.10
CA ILE A 38 -44.94 -9.08 41.44
C ILE A 38 -43.89 -10.12 41.03
N CYS A 39 -43.47 -10.96 41.97
CA CYS A 39 -42.46 -11.98 41.69
C CYS A 39 -42.98 -13.06 40.73
N SER A 40 -44.27 -13.39 40.80
CA SER A 40 -44.93 -14.30 39.84
C SER A 40 -44.87 -13.73 38.42
N ASP A 41 -45.23 -12.46 38.24
CA ASP A 41 -45.21 -11.80 36.93
C ASP A 41 -43.77 -11.69 36.39
N VAL A 42 -42.81 -11.33 37.24
CA VAL A 42 -41.39 -11.27 36.88
C VAL A 42 -40.87 -12.62 36.42
N ALA A 43 -41.13 -13.70 37.18
CA ALA A 43 -40.72 -15.05 36.80
C ALA A 43 -41.38 -15.50 35.49
N ALA A 44 -42.67 -15.19 35.29
CA ALA A 44 -43.39 -15.54 34.07
C ALA A 44 -42.85 -14.80 32.84
N ILE A 45 -42.68 -13.47 32.92
CA ILE A 45 -42.21 -12.65 31.80
C ILE A 45 -40.75 -12.96 31.48
N ALA A 46 -39.89 -12.98 32.50
CA ALA A 46 -38.47 -13.27 32.31
C ALA A 46 -38.26 -14.71 31.79
N GLY A 47 -39.08 -15.67 32.23
CA GLY A 47 -39.06 -17.04 31.72
C GLY A 47 -39.35 -17.10 30.22
N VAL A 48 -40.42 -16.45 29.76
CA VAL A 48 -40.76 -16.38 28.32
C VAL A 48 -39.65 -15.71 27.50
N ILE A 49 -39.01 -14.66 28.03
CA ILE A 49 -37.89 -14.00 27.34
C ILE A 49 -36.68 -14.94 27.24
N GLU A 50 -36.37 -15.68 28.31
CA GLU A 50 -35.24 -16.61 28.32
C GLU A 50 -35.51 -17.81 27.40
N ASP A 51 -36.73 -18.36 27.38
CA ASP A 51 -37.14 -19.42 26.46
C ASP A 51 -37.00 -18.94 25.00
N ALA A 52 -37.50 -17.73 24.68
CA ALA A 52 -37.36 -17.15 23.35
C ALA A 52 -35.89 -16.89 22.99
N ARG A 53 -35.05 -16.49 23.95
CA ARG A 53 -33.61 -16.33 23.77
C ARG A 53 -32.95 -17.68 23.48
N GLU A 54 -33.31 -18.74 24.19
CA GLU A 54 -32.77 -20.08 23.97
C GLU A 54 -33.15 -20.59 22.58
N GLU A 55 -34.42 -20.46 22.17
CA GLU A 55 -34.89 -20.77 20.82
C GLU A 55 -34.10 -20.00 19.76
N MET A 56 -33.96 -18.69 19.90
CA MET A 56 -33.20 -17.86 18.96
C MET A 56 -31.72 -18.24 18.93
N SER A 57 -31.13 -18.60 20.07
CA SER A 57 -29.74 -19.02 20.16
C SER A 57 -29.48 -20.33 19.42
N ALA A 58 -30.46 -21.25 19.40
CA ALA A 58 -30.36 -22.51 18.66
C ALA A 58 -30.26 -22.29 17.13
N TYR A 59 -30.85 -21.21 16.61
CA TYR A 59 -30.76 -20.83 15.20
C TYR A 59 -29.59 -19.87 14.90
N ALA A 60 -28.92 -19.34 15.92
CA ALA A 60 -27.81 -18.41 15.74
C ALA A 60 -26.57 -19.15 15.22
N VAL A 61 -26.22 -18.91 13.96
CA VAL A 61 -24.95 -19.39 13.38
C VAL A 61 -23.82 -18.49 13.88
N ILE A 62 -23.22 -18.85 15.02
CA ILE A 62 -22.05 -18.15 15.55
C ILE A 62 -20.84 -18.54 14.70
N PRO A 63 -20.13 -17.58 14.08
CA PRO A 63 -18.92 -17.87 13.34
C PRO A 63 -17.84 -18.44 14.27
N ASP A 64 -17.04 -19.38 13.77
CA ASP A 64 -15.87 -19.87 14.50
C ASP A 64 -14.99 -18.71 15.00
N SER A 65 -14.76 -18.67 16.31
CA SER A 65 -14.02 -17.59 16.96
C SER A 65 -12.57 -17.50 16.46
N GLY A 66 -11.98 -18.66 16.11
CA GLY A 66 -10.66 -18.75 15.47
C GLY A 66 -10.64 -18.05 14.11
N ARG A 67 -11.67 -18.29 13.28
CA ARG A 67 -11.82 -17.63 11.98
C ARG A 67 -11.98 -16.11 12.12
N VAL A 68 -12.77 -15.64 13.07
CA VAL A 68 -12.94 -14.19 13.33
C VAL A 68 -11.61 -13.57 13.76
N TRP A 69 -10.92 -14.18 14.72
CA TRP A 69 -9.61 -13.72 15.19
C TRP A 69 -8.57 -13.72 14.06
N TRP A 70 -8.53 -14.77 13.25
CA TRP A 70 -7.62 -14.87 12.12
C TRP A 70 -7.85 -13.76 11.09
N LEU A 71 -9.11 -13.50 10.73
CA LEU A 71 -9.45 -12.42 9.81
C LEU A 71 -9.06 -11.05 10.38
N ALA A 72 -9.27 -10.82 11.68
CA ALA A 72 -8.83 -9.61 12.36
C ALA A 72 -7.30 -9.47 12.33
N GLN A 73 -6.57 -10.54 12.59
CA GLN A 73 -5.11 -10.58 12.57
C GLN A 73 -4.54 -10.30 11.17
N VAL A 74 -5.16 -10.85 10.12
CA VAL A 74 -4.77 -10.58 8.72
C VAL A 74 -4.98 -9.11 8.38
N ARG A 75 -6.08 -8.49 8.82
CA ARG A 75 -6.33 -7.06 8.61
C ARG A 75 -5.27 -6.20 9.31
N ALA A 76 -4.99 -6.47 10.58
CA ALA A 76 -3.96 -5.77 11.35
C ALA A 76 -2.57 -5.86 10.68
N ARG A 77 -2.21 -7.03 10.12
CA ARG A 77 -0.95 -7.19 9.38
C ARG A 77 -0.91 -6.38 8.08
N ARG A 78 -2.02 -6.27 7.36
CA ARG A 78 -2.11 -5.45 6.14
C ARG A 78 -1.96 -3.97 6.45
N GLU A 79 -2.65 -3.48 7.48
CA GLU A 79 -2.55 -2.09 7.93
C GLU A 79 -1.12 -1.75 8.35
N ALA A 80 -0.43 -2.66 9.06
CA ALA A 80 0.98 -2.50 9.42
C ALA A 80 1.91 -2.46 8.18
N ALA A 81 1.65 -3.31 7.18
CA ALA A 81 2.43 -3.32 5.94
C ALA A 81 2.21 -2.05 5.10
N GLU A 82 0.97 -1.56 5.02
CA GLU A 82 0.65 -0.30 4.35
C GLU A 82 1.30 0.90 5.05
N ALA A 83 1.32 0.92 6.38
CA ALA A 83 2.03 1.93 7.16
C ALA A 83 3.56 1.89 6.89
N ALA A 84 4.14 0.70 6.76
CA ALA A 84 5.56 0.51 6.47
C ALA A 84 5.95 0.87 5.02
N ASN A 85 5.03 0.77 4.05
CA ASN A 85 5.32 1.09 2.66
C ASN A 85 5.37 2.59 2.34
N ARG A 86 4.68 3.43 3.11
CA ARG A 86 4.69 4.90 2.94
C ARG A 86 6.10 5.54 2.95
N PRO A 87 7.00 5.24 3.90
CA PRO A 87 8.35 5.79 3.89
C PRO A 87 9.20 5.27 2.72
N MET A 88 8.99 4.01 2.30
CA MET A 88 9.74 3.41 1.20
C MET A 88 9.40 4.08 -0.14
N THR A 89 8.12 4.34 -0.41
CA THR A 89 7.71 5.09 -1.61
C THR A 89 8.22 6.53 -1.60
N ALA A 90 8.29 7.18 -0.43
CA ALA A 90 8.85 8.52 -0.30
C ALA A 90 10.36 8.55 -0.61
N ALA A 91 11.13 7.57 -0.10
CA ALA A 91 12.55 7.45 -0.39
C ALA A 91 12.82 7.20 -1.88
N GLN A 92 12.03 6.34 -2.53
CA GLN A 92 12.13 6.09 -3.97
C GLN A 92 11.84 7.33 -4.81
N ALA A 93 10.81 8.11 -4.44
CA ALA A 93 10.48 9.36 -5.12
C ALA A 93 11.63 10.38 -5.02
N ILE A 94 12.22 10.54 -3.83
CA ILE A 94 13.38 11.44 -3.63
C ILE A 94 14.57 10.97 -4.48
N ALA A 95 14.88 9.67 -4.45
CA ALA A 95 15.97 9.11 -5.25
C ALA A 95 15.78 9.35 -6.75
N PHE A 96 14.55 9.21 -7.26
CA PHE A 96 14.23 9.44 -8.66
C PHE A 96 14.40 10.91 -9.05
N VAL A 97 13.92 11.83 -8.21
CA VAL A 97 14.10 13.28 -8.42
C VAL A 97 15.59 13.64 -8.45
N CYS A 98 16.40 13.10 -7.54
CA CYS A 98 17.84 13.31 -7.53
C CYS A 98 18.51 12.75 -8.80
N ALA A 99 18.15 11.54 -9.22
CA ALA A 99 18.71 10.90 -10.42
C ALA A 99 18.38 11.70 -11.69
N VAL A 100 17.12 12.11 -11.86
CA VAL A 100 16.69 12.93 -13.00
C VAL A 100 17.36 14.30 -12.98
N GLY A 101 17.47 14.93 -11.79
CA GLY A 101 18.14 16.22 -11.63
C GLY A 101 19.63 16.16 -12.01
N LEU A 102 20.34 15.10 -11.58
CA LEU A 102 21.74 14.87 -11.95
C LEU A 102 21.90 14.64 -13.45
N LEU A 103 21.07 13.80 -14.06
CA LEU A 103 21.11 13.57 -15.50
C LEU A 103 20.85 14.85 -16.30
N GLY A 104 19.85 15.66 -15.89
CA GLY A 104 19.58 16.95 -16.50
C GLY A 104 20.75 17.93 -16.37
N ALA A 105 21.41 17.97 -15.21
CA ALA A 105 22.59 18.80 -14.99
C ALA A 105 23.78 18.36 -15.87
N CYS A 106 24.04 17.05 -15.97
CA CYS A 106 25.07 16.49 -16.85
C CYS A 106 24.78 16.80 -18.32
N PHE A 107 23.53 16.65 -18.76
CA PHE A 107 23.13 16.95 -20.13
C PHE A 107 23.29 18.44 -20.45
N ARG A 108 22.91 19.32 -19.52
CA ARG A 108 23.09 20.76 -19.67
C ARG A 108 24.56 21.14 -19.77
N ALA A 109 25.41 20.60 -18.90
CA ALA A 109 26.86 20.83 -18.93
C ALA A 109 27.50 20.31 -20.23
N ALA A 110 27.05 19.15 -20.72
CA ALA A 110 27.48 18.64 -22.01
C ALA A 110 27.03 19.56 -23.16
N SER A 111 25.82 20.11 -23.12
CA SER A 111 25.32 21.03 -24.15
C SER A 111 26.08 22.36 -24.20
N THR A 112 26.41 22.95 -23.05
CA THR A 112 27.16 24.21 -23.00
C THR A 112 28.60 24.01 -23.48
N TRP A 113 29.20 22.87 -23.11
CA TRP A 113 30.49 22.47 -23.66
C TRP A 113 30.41 22.27 -25.19
N PHE A 114 29.39 21.59 -25.69
CA PHE A 114 29.20 21.36 -27.12
C PHE A 114 29.03 22.66 -27.92
N HIS A 115 28.22 23.61 -27.43
CA HIS A 115 28.10 24.94 -28.03
C HIS A 115 29.43 25.70 -28.00
N SER A 116 30.22 25.59 -26.92
CA SER A 116 31.55 26.23 -26.83
C SER A 116 32.58 25.63 -27.80
N VAL A 117 32.45 24.34 -28.13
CA VAL A 117 33.30 23.66 -29.10
C VAL A 117 32.87 24.05 -30.51
N LEU A 118 31.56 24.01 -30.81
CA LEU A 118 31.02 24.47 -32.09
C LEU A 118 31.39 25.92 -32.38
N GLY A 119 31.29 26.82 -31.41
CA GLY A 119 31.69 28.23 -31.58
C GLY A 119 33.18 28.39 -31.89
N ARG A 120 34.04 27.54 -31.32
CA ARG A 120 35.48 27.51 -31.64
C ARG A 120 35.75 26.93 -33.03
N ILE A 121 34.97 25.95 -33.46
CA ILE A 121 35.08 25.38 -34.80
C ILE A 121 34.57 26.37 -35.87
N THR A 122 33.45 27.06 -35.64
CA THR A 122 32.92 28.05 -36.59
C THR A 122 33.84 29.27 -36.73
N SER A 123 34.46 29.73 -35.63
CA SER A 123 35.47 30.78 -35.68
C SER A 123 36.78 30.31 -36.32
N GLY A 124 37.15 29.04 -36.19
CA GLY A 124 38.24 28.42 -36.94
C GLY A 124 37.94 28.27 -38.44
N MET A 125 36.68 28.00 -38.80
CA MET A 125 36.23 27.91 -40.20
C MET A 125 36.19 29.27 -40.92
N ALA A 126 35.98 30.37 -40.20
CA ALA A 126 35.99 31.72 -40.79
C ALA A 126 37.38 32.15 -41.32
N GLY A 127 38.46 31.45 -40.92
CA GLY A 127 39.82 31.64 -41.44
C GLY A 127 40.37 30.42 -42.19
N TYR A 128 39.50 29.48 -42.59
CA TYR A 128 39.91 28.22 -43.18
C TYR A 128 40.12 28.35 -44.69
N ASP A 129 41.39 28.34 -45.09
CA ASP A 129 41.81 28.32 -46.49
C ASP A 129 41.76 26.87 -47.03
N ILE A 130 40.81 26.63 -47.93
CA ILE A 130 40.46 25.30 -48.47
C ILE A 130 41.60 24.75 -49.33
N ASP A 131 42.40 25.62 -49.94
CA ASP A 131 43.50 25.20 -50.82
C ASP A 131 44.70 24.67 -50.00
N ALA A 132 44.98 25.27 -48.84
CA ALA A 132 46.03 24.82 -47.93
C ALA A 132 45.68 23.48 -47.23
N SER A 133 44.40 23.22 -47.02
CA SER A 133 43.93 21.99 -46.37
C SER A 133 43.93 20.78 -47.31
N LEU A 134 43.61 20.96 -48.58
CA LEU A 134 43.69 19.91 -49.59
C LEU A 134 45.15 19.47 -49.84
N ALA A 135 46.10 20.41 -49.81
CA ALA A 135 47.53 20.13 -49.94
C ALA A 135 48.13 19.37 -48.73
N SER A 136 47.58 19.58 -47.52
CA SER A 136 48.01 18.85 -46.31
C SER A 136 47.29 17.49 -46.17
N ALA A 137 46.02 17.40 -46.55
CA ALA A 137 45.25 16.16 -46.52
C ALA A 137 45.81 15.09 -47.48
N THR A 138 46.27 15.50 -48.66
CA THR A 138 46.90 14.59 -49.64
C THR A 138 48.21 13.98 -49.13
N ARG A 139 49.01 14.74 -48.36
CA ARG A 139 50.24 14.22 -47.72
C ARG A 139 49.93 13.27 -46.55
N LEU A 140 48.90 13.58 -45.75
CA LEU A 140 48.50 12.74 -44.61
C LEU A 140 47.87 11.41 -45.05
N LEU A 141 47.10 11.42 -46.13
CA LEU A 141 46.54 10.20 -46.74
C LEU A 141 47.63 9.28 -47.32
N ALA A 142 48.72 9.86 -47.84
CA ALA A 142 49.85 9.09 -48.33
C ALA A 142 50.62 8.38 -47.21
N GLU A 143 50.75 9.00 -46.03
CA GLU A 143 51.49 8.40 -44.92
C GLU A 143 50.61 7.56 -43.98
N HIS A 144 49.35 7.95 -43.71
CA HIS A 144 48.50 7.36 -42.65
C HIS A 144 47.08 7.01 -43.14
N GLY A 145 46.94 6.66 -44.42
CA GLY A 145 45.63 6.39 -45.06
C GLY A 145 44.78 5.32 -44.35
N ALA A 146 45.39 4.29 -43.75
CA ALA A 146 44.65 3.25 -43.02
C ALA A 146 44.01 3.76 -41.72
N LEU A 147 44.66 4.69 -41.01
CA LEU A 147 44.13 5.28 -39.78
C LEU A 147 43.02 6.30 -40.08
N ALA A 148 43.16 7.07 -41.16
CA ALA A 148 42.13 7.99 -41.61
C ALA A 148 40.84 7.26 -42.02
N LEU A 149 40.97 6.13 -42.73
CA LEU A 149 39.84 5.29 -43.15
C LEU A 149 39.18 4.59 -41.94
N ALA A 150 39.97 4.13 -40.97
CA ALA A 150 39.45 3.56 -39.73
C ALA A 150 38.67 4.58 -38.89
N MET A 151 39.16 5.81 -38.79
CA MET A 151 38.47 6.91 -38.08
C MET A 151 37.14 7.29 -38.77
N ALA A 152 37.14 7.38 -40.11
CA ALA A 152 35.90 7.63 -40.86
C ALA A 152 34.90 6.48 -40.68
N ALA A 153 35.36 5.22 -40.72
CA ALA A 153 34.50 4.06 -40.50
C ALA A 153 33.84 4.08 -39.11
N VAL A 154 34.59 4.40 -38.05
CA VAL A 154 34.06 4.51 -36.68
C VAL A 154 33.06 5.67 -36.56
N LEU A 155 33.37 6.82 -37.18
CA LEU A 155 32.51 8.00 -37.13
C LEU A 155 31.16 7.79 -37.84
N PHE A 156 31.11 6.96 -38.89
CA PHE A 156 29.86 6.65 -39.61
C PHE A 156 29.13 5.41 -39.09
N LEU A 157 29.84 4.41 -38.55
CA LEU A 157 29.22 3.17 -38.03
C LEU A 157 28.46 3.39 -36.73
N VAL A 158 28.97 4.24 -35.82
CA VAL A 158 28.32 4.48 -34.52
C VAL A 158 26.97 5.20 -34.68
N PRO A 159 26.82 6.26 -35.48
CA PRO A 159 25.51 6.89 -35.72
C PRO A 159 24.54 5.98 -36.46
N ALA A 160 25.02 5.18 -37.43
CA ALA A 160 24.18 4.24 -38.17
C ALA A 160 23.63 3.13 -37.27
N ALA A 161 24.42 2.61 -36.34
CA ALA A 161 23.98 1.61 -35.36
C ALA A 161 22.92 2.16 -34.40
N VAL A 162 23.09 3.41 -33.93
CA VAL A 162 22.10 4.08 -33.08
C VAL A 162 20.80 4.37 -33.83
N TYR A 163 20.87 4.79 -35.09
CA TYR A 163 19.70 5.07 -35.92
C TYR A 163 18.90 3.79 -36.21
N LEU A 164 19.57 2.68 -36.52
CA LEU A 164 18.92 1.38 -36.73
C LEU A 164 18.32 0.78 -35.44
N ALA A 165 18.89 1.11 -34.28
CA ALA A 165 18.34 0.69 -33.00
C ALA A 165 17.06 1.46 -32.63
N MET A 166 16.96 2.75 -32.97
CA MET A 166 15.75 3.56 -32.72
C MET A 166 14.65 3.40 -33.78
N GLY A 167 14.97 2.91 -34.98
CA GLY A 167 13.98 2.68 -36.04
C GLY A 167 13.29 1.31 -36.02
N ARG A 168 13.49 0.52 -34.95
CA ARG A 168 12.92 -0.84 -34.80
C ARG A 168 11.75 -0.93 -33.80
N ASP A 169 11.27 0.20 -33.31
CA ASP A 169 9.99 0.35 -32.60
C ASP A 169 8.95 1.03 -33.51
#